data_AF-A0A8X6FCH9-F1
#
_entry.id   AF-A0A8X6FCH9-F1
#
_cell.length_a   1.000
_cell.length_b   1.000
_cell.length_c   1.000
_cell.angle_alpha   90.00
_cell.angle_beta   90.00
_cell.angle_gamma   90.00
#
_symmetry.space_group_name_H-M   'P 1'
#
loop_
_entity.id
_entity.type
_entity.pdbx_description
1 polymer ?
#
loop_
_entity_poly.entity_id
_entity_poly.type
_entity_poly.pdbx_seq_one_letter_code
_entity_poly.pdbx_strand_id
1 'polypeptide(L)'
;MPILTGNYLRLMRQQWQHTEFLFIDEISMVPYEMLCMVDSRLKQLKNNELLFGGINICVFGDLMQLPPVRGNQVFDQPSRFVPATHLWRSFSLIELTENMRQQGSTTFKDLLNALRIGELQSEHFAILMNRLNKEPTGEFVIEKALRIYPTNQQVLQSQQNCSRTFPSSVV
;
A
#
# COMPACT_ATOMS: atom_id res chain seq x y z
N MET A 1 -15.11 -10.57 -14.76
CA MET A 1 -14.55 -11.66 -13.93
C MET A 1 -15.41 -12.90 -14.13
N PRO A 2 -14.83 -14.08 -14.41
CA PRO A 2 -15.60 -15.31 -14.55
C PRO A 2 -16.23 -15.73 -13.22
N ILE A 3 -17.45 -16.27 -13.28
CA ILE A 3 -18.15 -16.85 -12.13
C ILE A 3 -17.42 -18.11 -11.68
N LEU A 4 -17.23 -18.27 -10.37
CA LEU A 4 -16.72 -19.53 -9.84
C LEU A 4 -17.78 -20.62 -9.91
N THR A 5 -17.39 -21.83 -10.32
CA THR A 5 -18.29 -22.96 -10.46
C THR A 5 -17.68 -24.26 -9.94
N GLY A 6 -18.52 -25.28 -9.75
CA GLY A 6 -18.11 -26.65 -9.42
C GLY A 6 -17.35 -26.78 -8.10
N ASN A 7 -16.38 -27.71 -8.08
CA ASN A 7 -15.64 -28.07 -6.87
C ASN A 7 -14.82 -26.92 -6.30
N TYR A 8 -14.25 -26.05 -7.16
CA TYR A 8 -13.46 -24.91 -6.70
C TYR A 8 -14.32 -23.90 -5.93
N LEU A 9 -15.53 -23.59 -6.43
CA LEU A 9 -16.48 -22.75 -5.69
C LEU A 9 -16.79 -23.38 -4.32
N ARG A 10 -17.08 -24.69 -4.27
CA ARG A 10 -17.40 -25.37 -3.02
C ARG A 10 -16.27 -25.25 -1.99
N LEU A 11 -15.02 -25.46 -2.40
CA LEU A 11 -13.85 -25.35 -1.52
C LEU A 11 -13.67 -23.92 -1.01
N MET A 12 -13.80 -22.92 -1.88
CA MET A 12 -13.69 -21.52 -1.47
C MET A 12 -14.83 -21.10 -0.53
N ARG A 13 -16.06 -21.57 -0.76
CA ARG A 13 -17.18 -21.34 0.14
C ARG A 13 -16.92 -21.90 1.53
N GLN A 14 -16.37 -23.12 1.61
CA GLN A 14 -15.98 -23.73 2.89
C GLN A 14 -14.88 -22.93 3.58
N GLN A 15 -13.83 -22.52 2.84
CA GLN A 15 -12.73 -21.73 3.41
C GLN A 15 -13.20 -20.38 3.96
N TRP A 16 -14.14 -19.72 3.28
CA TRP A 16 -14.64 -18.39 3.67
C TRP A 16 -15.92 -18.43 4.50
N GLN A 17 -16.43 -19.61 4.86
CA GLN A 17 -17.74 -19.78 5.50
C GLN A 17 -17.86 -18.94 6.77
N HIS A 18 -16.84 -18.99 7.63
CA HIS A 18 -16.82 -18.35 8.94
C HIS A 18 -16.12 -16.99 8.97
N THR A 19 -15.66 -16.47 7.83
CA THR A 19 -15.03 -15.15 7.77
C THR A 19 -16.07 -14.04 7.96
N GLU A 20 -15.94 -13.28 9.04
CA GLU A 20 -16.83 -12.15 9.35
C GLU A 20 -16.18 -10.78 9.08
N PHE A 21 -14.85 -10.72 9.09
CA PHE A 21 -14.06 -9.52 8.85
C PHE A 21 -13.00 -9.76 7.78
N LEU A 22 -12.76 -8.74 6.95
CA LEU A 22 -11.62 -8.68 6.04
C LEU A 22 -10.90 -7.36 6.24
N PHE A 23 -9.60 -7.45 6.58
CA PHE A 23 -8.71 -6.31 6.72
C PHE A 23 -7.87 -6.17 5.46
N ILE A 24 -7.82 -4.96 4.90
CA ILE A 24 -7.00 -4.62 3.73
C ILE A 24 -6.06 -3.50 4.14
N ASP A 25 -4.78 -3.79 4.21
CA ASP A 25 -3.73 -2.79 4.46
C ASP A 25 -3.25 -2.18 3.14
N GLU A 26 -2.68 -0.97 3.22
CA GLU A 26 -2.20 -0.17 2.09
C GLU A 26 -3.21 -0.02 0.94
N ILE A 27 -4.44 0.39 1.29
CA ILE A 27 -5.55 0.58 0.35
C ILE A 27 -5.26 1.58 -0.77
N SER A 28 -4.28 2.48 -0.58
CA SER A 28 -3.82 3.44 -1.59
C SER A 28 -3.30 2.78 -2.86
N MET A 29 -2.75 1.57 -2.76
CA MET A 29 -2.24 0.79 -3.89
C MET A 29 -3.30 -0.11 -4.54
N VAL A 30 -4.50 -0.19 -3.97
CA VAL A 30 -5.60 -1.03 -4.47
C VAL A 30 -6.42 -0.27 -5.51
N PRO A 31 -6.52 -0.75 -6.77
CA PRO A 31 -7.36 -0.11 -7.77
C PRO A 31 -8.85 -0.25 -7.45
N TYR A 32 -9.67 0.70 -7.87
CA TYR A 32 -11.14 0.65 -7.72
C TYR A 32 -11.73 -0.67 -8.24
N GLU A 33 -11.24 -1.14 -9.39
CA GLU A 33 -11.69 -2.38 -10.01
C GLU A 33 -11.41 -3.60 -9.15
N MET A 34 -10.29 -3.61 -8.43
CA MET A 34 -9.95 -4.69 -7.51
C MET A 34 -10.91 -4.70 -6.33
N LEU A 35 -11.31 -3.54 -5.80
CA LEU A 35 -12.33 -3.45 -4.76
C LEU A 35 -13.69 -4.00 -5.25
N CYS A 36 -14.09 -3.69 -6.49
CA CYS A 36 -15.29 -4.29 -7.11
C CYS A 36 -15.17 -5.81 -7.28
N MET A 37 -13.99 -6.29 -7.66
CA MET A 37 -13.70 -7.71 -7.79
C MET A 37 -13.81 -8.43 -6.43
N VAL A 38 -13.32 -7.80 -5.35
CA VAL A 38 -13.47 -8.32 -3.99
C VAL A 38 -14.96 -8.38 -3.61
N ASP A 39 -15.72 -7.30 -3.77
CA ASP A 39 -17.18 -7.29 -3.51
C ASP A 39 -17.90 -8.43 -4.24
N SER A 40 -17.72 -8.50 -5.57
CA SER A 40 -18.37 -9.51 -6.41
C SER A 40 -17.96 -10.94 -6.00
N ARG A 41 -16.69 -11.15 -5.64
CA ARG A 41 -16.21 -12.47 -5.22
C ARG A 41 -16.80 -12.85 -3.86
N LEU A 42 -16.81 -11.95 -2.89
CA LEU A 42 -17.36 -12.22 -1.57
C LEU A 42 -18.86 -12.53 -1.63
N LYS A 43 -19.62 -11.85 -2.48
CA LYS A 43 -21.04 -12.18 -2.74
C LYS A 43 -21.21 -13.61 -3.25
N GLN A 44 -20.39 -14.05 -4.21
CA GLN A 44 -20.41 -15.43 -4.71
C GLN A 44 -20.03 -16.46 -3.62
N LEU A 45 -19.05 -16.15 -2.79
CA LEU A 45 -18.57 -17.04 -1.73
C LEU A 45 -19.55 -17.14 -0.57
N LYS A 46 -20.18 -16.04 -0.17
CA LYS A 46 -21.18 -16.01 0.90
C LYS A 46 -22.59 -16.37 0.44
N ASN A 47 -22.81 -16.43 -0.88
CA ASN A 47 -24.13 -16.60 -1.47
C ASN A 47 -25.12 -15.55 -0.92
N ASN A 48 -24.65 -14.31 -0.85
CA ASN A 48 -25.33 -13.17 -0.24
C ASN A 48 -25.07 -11.93 -1.09
N GLU A 49 -26.13 -11.21 -1.49
CA GLU A 49 -26.04 -10.05 -2.38
C GLU A 49 -25.79 -8.72 -1.65
N LEU A 50 -25.72 -8.73 -0.31
CA LEU A 50 -25.26 -7.57 0.45
C LEU A 50 -23.84 -7.17 0.03
N LEU A 51 -23.48 -5.90 0.23
CA LEU A 51 -22.12 -5.42 -0.02
C LEU A 51 -21.10 -6.35 0.66
N PHE A 52 -20.09 -6.75 -0.11
CA PHE A 52 -19.04 -7.69 0.28
C PHE A 52 -19.55 -9.03 0.84
N GLY A 53 -20.73 -9.49 0.39
CA GLY A 53 -21.34 -10.72 0.87
C GLY A 53 -21.77 -10.68 2.34
N GLY A 54 -21.92 -9.48 2.91
CA GLY A 54 -22.21 -9.27 4.34
C GLY A 54 -21.00 -9.39 5.27
N ILE A 55 -19.78 -9.43 4.72
CA ILE A 55 -18.55 -9.37 5.51
C ILE A 55 -18.25 -7.90 5.88
N ASN A 56 -17.80 -7.66 7.11
CA ASN A 56 -17.33 -6.36 7.54
C ASN A 56 -15.94 -6.10 6.93
N ILE A 57 -15.81 -5.02 6.16
CA ILE A 57 -14.55 -4.65 5.52
C ILE A 57 -13.91 -3.49 6.27
N CYS A 58 -12.67 -3.67 6.69
CA CYS A 58 -11.85 -2.65 7.31
C CYS A 58 -10.65 -2.40 6.40
N VAL A 59 -10.51 -1.16 5.93
CA VAL A 59 -9.39 -0.76 5.07
C VAL A 59 -8.49 0.21 5.82
N PHE A 60 -7.19 0.07 5.63
CA PHE A 60 -6.18 0.94 6.20
C PHE A 60 -5.21 1.37 5.12
N GLY A 61 -4.57 2.51 5.36
CA GLY A 61 -3.57 3.06 4.47
C GLY A 61 -3.65 4.59 4.40
N ASP A 62 -2.73 5.17 3.67
CA ASP A 62 -2.67 6.60 3.43
C ASP A 62 -2.84 6.87 1.93
N LEU A 63 -3.96 7.50 1.57
CA LEU A 63 -4.32 7.81 0.18
C LEU A 63 -3.35 8.79 -0.49
N MET A 64 -2.51 9.47 0.28
CA MET A 64 -1.48 10.40 -0.21
C MET A 64 -0.12 9.73 -0.44
N GLN A 65 -0.01 8.41 -0.18
CA GLN A 65 1.17 7.64 -0.55
C GLN A 65 1.09 7.19 -2.03
N LEU A 66 1.75 6.09 -2.37
CA LEU A 66 1.83 5.59 -3.73
C LEU A 66 0.43 5.17 -4.24
N PRO A 67 0.00 5.66 -5.41
CA PRO A 67 -1.23 5.23 -6.05
C PRO A 67 -1.11 3.79 -6.58
N PRO A 68 -2.21 3.16 -7.03
CA PRO A 68 -2.12 1.89 -7.73
C PRO A 68 -1.21 2.01 -8.96
N VAL A 69 -0.42 0.97 -9.22
CA VAL A 69 0.48 0.92 -10.39
C VAL A 69 -0.29 1.02 -11.71
N ARG A 70 -1.52 0.48 -11.73
CA ARG A 70 -2.45 0.52 -12.88
C ARG A 70 -3.89 0.62 -12.38
N GLY A 71 -4.72 1.32 -13.14
CA GLY A 71 -6.13 1.51 -12.83
C GLY A 71 -6.39 2.80 -12.04
N ASN A 72 -7.65 3.02 -11.67
CA ASN A 72 -8.06 4.21 -10.95
C ASN A 72 -7.84 4.01 -9.45
N GLN A 73 -7.57 5.11 -8.72
CA GLN A 73 -7.50 5.07 -7.26
C GLN A 73 -8.81 4.54 -6.68
N VAL A 74 -8.73 3.90 -5.50
CA VAL A 74 -9.87 3.22 -4.87
C VAL A 74 -11.11 4.13 -4.66
N PHE A 75 -10.92 5.45 -4.60
CA PHE A 75 -11.97 6.44 -4.42
C PHE A 75 -12.47 7.07 -5.72
N ASP A 76 -11.85 6.76 -6.86
CA ASP A 76 -12.19 7.28 -8.19
C ASP A 76 -12.89 6.19 -9.01
N GLN A 77 -14.23 6.19 -9.02
CA GLN A 77 -15.01 5.23 -9.80
C GLN A 77 -14.90 5.54 -11.30
N PRO A 78 -14.38 4.61 -12.13
CA PRO A 78 -14.32 4.81 -13.57
C PRO A 78 -15.73 4.85 -14.19
N SER A 79 -15.93 5.68 -15.22
CA SER A 79 -17.24 5.88 -15.87
C SER A 79 -17.92 4.59 -16.34
N ARG A 80 -17.15 3.57 -16.72
CA ARG A 80 -17.69 2.26 -17.16
C ARG A 80 -18.40 1.46 -16.05
N PHE A 81 -18.22 1.84 -14.78
CA PHE A 81 -18.93 1.25 -13.65
C PHE A 81 -20.20 2.03 -13.29
N VAL A 82 -20.46 3.19 -13.87
CA VAL A 82 -21.71 3.93 -13.68
C VAL A 82 -22.81 3.23 -14.48
N PRO A 83 -24.03 3.01 -13.92
CA PRO A 83 -24.58 3.59 -12.68
C PRO A 83 -24.48 2.69 -11.43
N ALA A 84 -23.59 1.69 -11.40
CA ALA A 84 -23.45 0.83 -10.23
C ALA A 84 -23.03 1.63 -8.99
N THR A 85 -23.39 1.09 -7.82
CA THR A 85 -23.06 1.69 -6.52
C THR A 85 -21.56 2.00 -6.41
N HIS A 86 -21.24 3.21 -6.00
CA HIS A 86 -19.86 3.62 -5.78
C HIS A 86 -19.33 3.02 -4.47
N LEU A 87 -18.66 1.86 -4.54
CA LEU A 87 -18.26 1.08 -3.35
C LEU A 87 -17.48 1.89 -2.30
N TRP A 88 -16.56 2.76 -2.71
CA TRP A 88 -15.80 3.60 -1.76
C TRP A 88 -16.69 4.49 -0.88
N ARG A 89 -17.81 4.99 -1.43
CA ARG A 89 -18.74 5.87 -0.70
C ARG A 89 -19.55 5.11 0.36
N SER A 90 -19.48 3.78 0.37
CA SER A 90 -20.10 2.95 1.40
C SER A 90 -19.24 2.80 2.65
N PHE A 91 -17.97 3.24 2.62
CA PHE A 91 -17.09 3.20 3.79
C PHE A 91 -17.28 4.42 4.68
N SER A 92 -17.09 4.22 5.99
CA SER A 92 -16.95 5.30 6.96
C SER A 92 -15.47 5.65 7.11
N LEU A 93 -15.11 6.92 6.91
CA LEU A 93 -13.74 7.40 7.05
C LEU A 93 -13.45 7.74 8.52
N ILE A 94 -12.35 7.20 9.03
CA ILE A 94 -11.76 7.59 10.32
C ILE A 94 -10.33 8.02 10.03
N GLU A 95 -10.01 9.28 10.31
CA GLU A 95 -8.65 9.82 10.17
C GLU A 95 -7.91 9.73 11.50
N LEU A 96 -6.70 9.15 11.47
CA LEU A 96 -5.79 9.15 12.60
C LEU A 96 -4.90 10.41 12.54
N THR A 97 -4.96 11.26 13.56
CA THR A 97 -4.24 12.55 13.60
C THR A 97 -2.88 12.47 14.29
N GLU A 98 -2.64 11.42 15.07
CA GLU A 98 -1.42 11.26 15.85
C GLU A 98 -0.45 10.27 15.18
N ASN A 99 0.73 10.77 14.80
CA ASN A 99 1.79 9.94 14.23
C ASN A 99 2.78 9.50 15.33
N MET A 100 2.71 8.21 15.69
CA MET A 100 3.56 7.63 16.74
C MET A 100 5.01 7.39 16.29
N ARG A 101 5.30 7.34 14.98
CA ARG A 101 6.65 7.03 14.44
C ARG A 101 7.65 8.19 14.60
N GLN A 102 7.16 9.41 14.82
CA GLN A 102 7.97 10.64 14.81
C GLN A 102 7.94 11.38 16.16
N GLN A 103 7.61 10.67 17.24
CA GLN A 103 7.56 11.26 18.57
C GLN A 103 8.94 11.81 18.96
N GLY A 104 9.01 13.12 19.25
CA GLY A 104 10.22 13.78 19.76
C GLY A 104 10.90 14.81 18.84
N SER A 105 10.54 14.92 17.56
CA SER A 105 11.09 15.95 16.65
C SER A 105 10.00 16.66 15.87
N THR A 106 9.59 17.85 16.32
CA THR A 106 8.61 18.70 15.64
C THR A 106 9.07 19.06 14.24
N THR A 107 10.33 19.45 14.08
CA THR A 107 10.92 19.82 12.79
C THR A 107 10.87 18.70 11.76
N PHE A 108 11.09 17.44 12.16
CA PHE A 108 11.02 16.30 11.23
C PHE A 108 9.57 15.95 10.85
N LYS A 109 8.64 16.09 11.79
CA LYS A 109 7.21 15.92 11.54
C LYS A 109 6.69 16.96 10.54
N ASP A 110 7.07 18.22 10.72
CA ASP A 110 6.66 19.33 9.85
C ASP A 110 7.18 19.13 8.42
N LEU A 111 8.46 18.75 8.28
CA LEU A 111 9.07 18.40 7.01
C LEU A 111 8.30 17.27 6.29
N LEU A 112 7.96 16.20 6.99
CA LEU A 112 7.29 15.04 6.38
C LEU A 112 5.82 15.32 6.05
N ASN A 113 5.13 16.15 6.84
CA ASN A 113 3.79 16.62 6.51
C ASN A 113 3.80 17.51 5.26
N ALA A 114 4.75 18.45 5.17
CA ALA A 114 4.93 19.29 3.98
C ALA A 114 5.26 18.44 2.74
N LEU A 115 6.12 17.42 2.88
CA LEU A 115 6.42 16.47 1.81
C LEU A 115 5.17 15.70 1.35
N ARG A 116 4.33 15.26 2.29
CA ARG A 116 3.10 14.48 2.02
C ARG A 116 2.12 15.23 1.12
N ILE A 117 1.97 16.55 1.32
CA ILE A 117 1.09 17.42 0.51
C ILE A 117 1.80 18.12 -0.65
N GLY A 118 3.14 17.99 -0.76
CA GLY A 118 3.94 18.61 -1.82
C GLY A 118 4.30 20.09 -1.59
N GLU A 119 4.15 20.62 -0.38
CA GLU A 119 4.37 22.04 -0.03
C GLU A 119 5.71 22.28 0.67
N LEU A 120 6.81 21.75 0.11
CA LEU A 120 8.15 21.95 0.66
C LEU A 120 8.61 23.42 0.53
N GLN A 121 9.21 23.94 1.61
CA GLN A 121 9.74 25.30 1.71
C GLN A 121 11.28 25.28 1.73
N SER A 122 11.92 26.43 1.59
CA SER A 122 13.38 26.52 1.58
C SER A 122 14.04 25.94 2.85
N GLU A 123 13.40 26.08 4.01
CA GLU A 123 13.91 25.51 5.27
C GLU A 123 13.87 23.98 5.24
N HIS A 124 12.81 23.40 4.66
CA HIS A 124 12.64 21.96 4.48
C HIS A 124 13.77 21.37 3.62
N PHE A 125 14.10 22.03 2.50
CA PHE A 125 15.21 21.60 1.64
C PHE A 125 16.57 21.69 2.36
N ALA A 126 16.81 22.74 3.14
CA ALA A 126 18.06 22.87 3.89
C ALA A 126 18.27 21.69 4.86
N ILE A 127 17.20 21.25 5.53
CA ILE A 127 17.23 20.07 6.42
C ILE A 127 17.58 18.81 5.63
N LEU A 128 16.93 18.57 4.49
CA LEU A 128 17.19 17.40 3.65
C LEU A 128 18.62 17.38 3.11
N MET A 129 19.12 18.52 2.63
CA MET A 129 20.47 18.65 2.09
C MET A 129 21.55 18.41 3.16
N ASN A 130 21.30 18.80 4.41
CA ASN A 130 22.20 18.50 5.53
C ASN A 130 22.28 17.00 5.86
N ARG A 131 21.32 16.18 5.39
CA ARG A 131 21.35 14.71 5.56
C ARG A 131 22.03 13.99 4.40
N LEU A 132 22.45 14.70 3.36
CA LEU A 132 23.16 14.10 2.24
C LEU A 132 24.57 13.70 2.67
N ASN A 133 24.74 12.44 3.05
CA ASN A 133 26.06 11.91 3.37
C ASN A 133 26.77 11.44 2.09
N LYS A 134 27.78 12.19 1.66
CA LYS A 134 28.57 11.88 0.46
C LYS A 134 29.56 10.73 0.69
N GLU A 135 30.00 10.54 1.93
CA GLU A 135 30.94 9.50 2.35
C GLU A 135 30.35 8.71 3.52
N PRO A 136 29.41 7.78 3.25
CA PRO A 136 28.73 7.02 4.30
C PRO A 136 29.71 6.17 5.11
N THR A 137 29.71 6.36 6.43
CA THR A 137 30.57 5.66 7.39
C THR A 137 29.76 4.89 8.44
N GLY A 138 30.40 3.96 9.14
CA GLY A 138 29.78 3.18 10.23
C GLY A 138 28.65 2.26 9.75
N GLU A 139 27.47 2.42 10.31
CA GLU A 139 26.27 1.63 9.98
C GLU A 139 25.62 2.07 8.66
N PHE A 140 25.93 3.27 8.19
CA PHE A 140 25.37 3.82 6.95
C PHE A 140 26.17 3.42 5.69
N VAL A 141 27.26 2.68 5.86
CA VAL A 141 28.07 2.14 4.75
C VAL A 141 27.18 1.35 3.81
N ILE A 142 27.50 1.45 2.51
CA ILE A 142 26.74 0.88 1.39
C ILE A 142 26.29 -0.55 1.62
N GLU A 143 27.18 -1.35 2.20
CA GLU A 143 27.03 -2.80 2.38
C GLU A 143 26.14 -3.17 3.58
N LYS A 144 25.89 -2.23 4.50
CA LYS A 144 25.19 -2.48 5.77
C LYS A 144 23.80 -1.85 5.82
N ALA A 145 23.63 -0.69 5.20
CA ALA A 145 22.37 0.05 5.27
C ALA A 145 21.33 -0.46 4.26
N LEU A 146 20.06 -0.51 4.70
CA LEU A 146 18.94 -0.68 3.78
C LEU A 146 18.86 0.53 2.84
N ARG A 147 18.68 0.26 1.54
CA ARG A 147 18.57 1.28 0.51
C ARG A 147 17.25 1.16 -0.24
N ILE A 148 16.61 2.30 -0.44
CA ILE A 148 15.36 2.41 -1.20
C ILE A 148 15.69 3.09 -2.52
N TYR A 149 15.22 2.51 -3.62
CA TYR A 149 15.45 2.99 -4.97
C TYR A 149 14.12 3.17 -5.71
N PRO A 150 14.03 4.13 -6.65
CA PRO A 150 12.79 4.36 -7.38
C PRO A 150 12.50 3.29 -8.44
N THR A 151 13.49 2.49 -8.86
CA THR A 151 13.29 1.44 -9.88
C THR A 151 13.90 0.10 -9.50
N ASN A 152 13.26 -0.99 -9.94
CA ASN A 152 13.78 -2.34 -9.76
C ASN A 152 15.15 -2.53 -10.43
N GLN A 153 15.40 -1.84 -11.56
CA GLN A 153 16.72 -1.91 -12.22
C GLN A 153 17.83 -1.38 -11.30
N GLN A 154 17.61 -0.27 -10.61
CA GLN A 154 18.59 0.27 -9.65
C GLN A 154 18.74 -0.62 -8.42
N VAL A 155 17.65 -1.23 -7.92
CA VAL A 155 17.71 -2.25 -6.86
C VAL A 155 18.63 -3.40 -7.29
N LEU A 156 18.42 -3.94 -8.50
CA LEU A 156 19.21 -5.05 -9.03
C LEU A 156 20.68 -4.68 -9.19
N GLN A 157 20.97 -3.48 -9.71
CA GLN A 157 22.35 -2.98 -9.83
C GLN A 157 23.02 -2.85 -8.46
N SER A 158 22.32 -2.30 -7.46
CA SER A 158 22.85 -2.18 -6.09
C SER A 158 23.10 -3.54 -5.46
N GLN A 159 22.18 -4.50 -5.63
CA GLN A 159 22.33 -5.85 -5.11
C GLN A 159 23.52 -6.56 -5.75
N GLN A 160 23.69 -6.47 -7.07
CA GLN A 160 24.86 -7.05 -7.76
C GLN A 160 26.19 -6.49 -7.24
N ASN A 161 26.24 -5.19 -6.98
CA ASN A 161 27.43 -4.55 -6.42
C ASN A 161 27.74 -5.03 -4.99
N CYS A 162 26.72 -5.25 -4.17
CA CYS A 162 26.88 -5.80 -2.81
C CYS A 162 27.19 -7.32 -2.83
N SER A 163 26.60 -8.10 -3.73
CA SER A 163 26.87 -9.54 -3.84
C SER A 163 28.32 -9.85 -4.21
N ARG A 164 28.98 -8.96 -4.97
CA ARG A 164 30.41 -9.09 -5.32
C ARG A 164 31.35 -8.85 -4.13
N THR A 165 30.88 -8.21 -3.06
CA THR A 165 31.70 -7.97 -1.85
C THR A 165 31.54 -9.07 -0.80
N PHE A 166 30.60 -10.01 -0.96
CA PHE A 166 30.53 -11.21 -0.11
C PHE A 166 31.42 -12.33 -0.67
N PRO A 167 32.42 -12.83 0.09
CA PRO A 167 33.29 -13.91 -0.37
C PRO A 167 32.52 -15.22 -0.56
N SER A 168 32.74 -15.89 -1.70
CA SER A 168 32.07 -17.13 -2.13
C SER A 168 32.45 -18.40 -1.33
N SER A 169 32.73 -18.30 -0.02
CA SER A 169 33.19 -19.44 0.78
C SER A 169 32.50 -19.54 2.14
N VAL A 170 31.22 -19.91 2.13
CA VAL A 170 30.61 -20.77 3.16
C VAL A 170 29.47 -21.58 2.52
N VAL A 171 29.81 -22.66 1.81
CA VAL A 171 29.03 -23.90 1.75
C VAL A 171 30.03 -25.05 1.72
#